data_AF-A0A2G5V8T0-F1
#
_entry.id   AF-A0A2G5V8T0-F1
#
_cell.length_a   1.000
_cell.length_b   1.000
_cell.length_c   1.000
_cell.angle_alpha   90.00
_cell.angle_beta   90.00
_cell.angle_gamma   90.00
#
_symmetry.space_group_name_H-M   'P 1'
#
loop_
_entity.id
_entity.type
_entity.pdbx_description
1 polymer ?
#
loop_
_entity_poly.entity_id
_entity_poly.type
_entity_poly.pdbx_seq_one_letter_code
_entity_poly.pdbx_strand_id
1 'polypeptide(L)'
;MVFKELGEQAGHYNLTNKNSTVPTNELCGRFKRCAPTFSCDPEPKLVYAVNITILFCDAIGFFTNEFLPCQVKLDADPTECTRAWDPFPKEIKDKKVMKEVQDYACKNYFGKDNCMKDEIIQVCDVDMWKGFRKHHLALNTIIGACDFSDGKPT
;
A
#
# COMPACT_ATOMS: atom_id res chain seq x y z
N MET A 1 18.45 6.97 12.19
CA MET A 1 17.28 7.87 12.38
C MET A 1 16.08 7.08 11.91
N VAL A 2 15.04 6.94 12.74
CA VAL A 2 13.92 6.01 12.51
C VAL A 2 13.28 6.17 11.13
N PHE A 3 13.16 7.40 10.62
CA PHE A 3 12.67 7.67 9.26
C PHE A 3 13.49 6.98 8.16
N LYS A 4 14.82 7.07 8.22
CA LYS A 4 15.72 6.47 7.23
C LYS A 4 15.65 4.94 7.29
N GLU A 5 15.66 4.39 8.50
CA GLU A 5 15.58 2.94 8.74
C GLU A 5 14.25 2.36 8.24
N LEU A 6 13.14 3.07 8.47
CA LEU A 6 11.83 2.69 7.94
C LEU A 6 11.80 2.69 6.41
N GLY A 7 12.36 3.73 5.77
CA GLY A 7 12.41 3.81 4.30
C GLY A 7 13.21 2.67 3.68
N GLU A 8 14.35 2.29 4.27
CA GLU A 8 15.17 1.18 3.80
C GLU A 8 14.45 -0.17 3.95
N GLN A 9 13.79 -0.41 5.09
CA GLN A 9 13.03 -1.65 5.32
C GLN A 9 11.77 -1.75 4.45
N ALA A 10 11.10 -0.63 4.20
CA ALA A 10 9.93 -0.56 3.32
C ALA A 10 10.23 -1.07 1.90
N GLY A 11 11.42 -0.77 1.37
CA GLY A 11 11.86 -1.23 0.04
C GLY A 11 12.07 -2.75 -0.07
N HIS A 12 12.17 -3.45 1.07
CA HIS A 12 12.33 -4.90 1.14
C HIS A 12 11.08 -5.61 1.69
N TYR A 13 9.99 -4.86 1.89
CA TYR A 13 8.79 -5.39 2.51
C TYR A 13 8.10 -6.40 1.60
N ASN A 14 8.02 -7.65 2.05
CA ASN A 14 7.23 -8.70 1.43
C ASN A 14 6.21 -9.22 2.45
N LEU A 15 4.93 -9.05 2.14
CA LEU A 15 3.82 -9.39 3.02
C LEU A 15 3.83 -10.86 3.49
N THR A 16 4.15 -11.80 2.61
CA THR A 16 4.12 -13.23 2.92
C THR A 16 5.43 -13.71 3.58
N ASN A 17 6.45 -12.86 3.63
CA ASN A 17 7.73 -13.16 4.26
C ASN A 17 7.85 -12.47 5.64
N LYS A 18 7.68 -13.26 6.70
CA LYS A 18 7.80 -12.80 8.10
C LYS A 18 9.13 -12.11 8.41
N ASN A 19 10.23 -12.52 7.79
CA ASN A 19 11.55 -11.92 8.04
C ASN A 19 11.63 -10.48 7.52
N SER A 20 10.84 -10.12 6.51
CA SER A 20 10.72 -8.73 6.04
C SER A 20 9.65 -7.92 6.78
N THR A 21 8.58 -8.56 7.27
CA THR A 21 7.48 -7.84 7.94
C THR A 21 7.78 -7.50 9.40
N VAL A 22 8.46 -8.38 10.16
CA VAL A 22 8.71 -8.16 11.59
C VAL A 22 9.52 -6.88 11.86
N PRO A 23 10.69 -6.65 11.24
CA PRO A 23 11.48 -5.45 11.51
C PRO A 23 10.73 -4.16 11.16
N THR A 24 10.00 -4.16 10.04
CA THR A 24 9.20 -3.02 9.59
C THR A 24 8.08 -2.70 10.59
N ASN A 25 7.34 -3.71 11.05
CA ASN A 25 6.26 -3.53 12.01
C ASN A 25 6.77 -3.05 13.39
N GLU A 26 7.90 -3.57 13.86
CA GLU A 26 8.52 -3.11 15.11
C GLU A 26 8.93 -1.63 15.05
N LEU A 27 9.59 -1.23 13.95
CA LEU A 27 9.95 0.17 13.71
C LEU A 27 8.71 1.06 13.61
N CYS A 28 7.67 0.61 12.93
CA CYS A 28 6.40 1.31 12.84
C CYS A 28 5.73 1.48 14.20
N GLY A 29 5.74 0.44 15.04
CA GLY A 29 5.23 0.51 16.40
C GLY A 29 6.00 1.52 17.25
N ARG A 30 7.33 1.55 17.16
CA ARG A 30 8.18 2.54 17.82
C ARG A 30 7.89 3.96 17.32
N PHE A 31 7.80 4.13 16.00
CA PHE A 31 7.53 5.42 15.38
C PHE A 31 6.19 5.99 15.82
N LYS A 32 5.11 5.20 15.74
CA LYS A 32 3.76 5.63 16.15
C LYS A 32 3.68 6.05 17.60
N ARG A 33 4.45 5.43 18.51
CA ARG A 33 4.54 5.87 19.91
C ARG A 33 5.21 7.24 20.08
N CYS A 34 6.17 7.56 19.21
CA CYS A 34 6.86 8.86 19.23
C CYS A 34 6.12 9.93 18.41
N ALA A 35 5.33 9.56 17.42
CA ALA A 35 4.70 10.50 16.49
C ALA A 35 3.94 11.67 17.16
N PRO A 36 3.22 11.48 18.30
CA PRO A 36 2.57 12.59 18.99
C PRO A 36 3.52 13.70 19.46
N THR A 37 4.81 13.45 19.63
CA THR A 37 5.77 14.51 20.00
C THR A 37 5.93 15.56 18.89
N PHE A 38 5.52 15.24 17.67
CA PHE A 38 5.63 16.12 16.50
C PHE A 38 4.31 16.78 16.10
N SER A 39 3.21 16.53 16.82
CA SER A 39 1.87 17.04 16.44
C SER A 39 1.72 18.56 16.54
N CYS A 40 2.64 19.24 17.23
CA CYS A 40 2.66 20.70 17.41
C CYS A 40 3.93 21.34 16.84
N ASP A 41 4.69 20.61 16.03
CA ASP A 41 5.91 21.15 15.43
C ASP A 41 5.56 22.25 14.40
N PRO A 42 6.20 23.43 14.46
CA PRO A 42 5.91 24.52 13.54
C PRO A 42 6.41 24.27 12.12
N GLU A 43 7.30 23.28 11.88
CA GLU A 43 7.83 22.95 10.56
C GLU A 43 6.84 22.09 9.76
N PRO A 44 6.16 22.64 8.74
CA PRO A 44 5.10 21.92 8.03
C PRO A 44 5.62 20.68 7.30
N LYS A 45 6.88 20.70 6.83
CA LYS A 45 7.48 19.54 6.16
C LYS A 45 7.68 18.38 7.12
N LEU A 46 8.03 18.66 8.38
CA LEU A 46 8.20 17.63 9.40
C LEU A 46 6.85 17.00 9.75
N VAL A 47 5.83 17.82 9.98
CA VAL A 47 4.46 17.34 10.23
C VAL A 47 3.95 16.47 9.08
N TYR A 48 4.18 16.91 7.83
CA TYR A 48 3.84 16.12 6.65
C TYR A 48 4.58 14.77 6.61
N ALA A 49 5.90 14.76 6.83
CA ALA A 49 6.69 13.53 6.85
C ALA A 49 6.22 12.55 7.94
N VAL A 50 5.87 13.07 9.13
CA VAL A 50 5.29 12.28 10.22
C VAL A 50 3.96 11.65 9.79
N ASN A 51 3.06 12.43 9.21
CA ASN A 51 1.75 11.94 8.76
C ASN A 51 1.87 10.87 7.68
N ILE A 52 2.74 11.08 6.68
CA ILE A 52 3.05 10.09 5.64
C ILE A 52 3.60 8.79 6.24
N THR A 53 4.45 8.89 7.26
CA THR A 53 5.02 7.71 7.93
C THR A 53 3.97 6.97 8.77
N ILE A 54 3.05 7.69 9.43
CA ILE A 54 1.91 7.06 10.11
C ILE A 54 1.03 6.31 9.10
N LEU A 55 0.69 6.94 7.97
CA LEU A 55 -0.11 6.31 6.91
C LEU A 55 0.54 5.03 6.38
N PHE A 56 1.85 5.06 6.15
CA PHE A 56 2.62 3.88 5.76
C PHE A 56 2.50 2.78 6.83
N CYS A 57 2.75 3.13 8.09
CA CYS A 57 2.73 2.18 9.19
C CYS A 57 1.34 1.58 9.45
N ASP A 58 0.28 2.35 9.26
CA ASP A 58 -1.09 1.85 9.35
C ASP A 58 -1.39 0.88 8.20
N ALA A 59 -0.96 1.20 6.96
CA ALA A 59 -1.12 0.31 5.82
C ALA A 59 -0.38 -1.03 6.01
N ILE A 60 0.91 -0.99 6.38
CA ILE A 60 1.69 -2.20 6.65
C ILE A 60 1.11 -3.00 7.82
N GLY A 61 0.66 -2.33 8.87
CA GLY A 61 0.01 -2.95 10.01
C GLY A 61 -1.27 -3.70 9.61
N PHE A 62 -2.13 -3.08 8.79
CA PHE A 62 -3.31 -3.75 8.24
C PHE A 62 -2.93 -4.96 7.40
N PHE A 63 -2.02 -4.81 6.43
CA PHE A 63 -1.67 -5.91 5.55
C PHE A 63 -1.09 -7.09 6.32
N THR A 64 -0.17 -6.84 7.26
CA THR A 64 0.47 -7.90 8.06
C THR A 64 -0.51 -8.59 9.00
N ASN A 65 -1.31 -7.82 9.75
CA ASN A 65 -2.04 -8.35 10.90
C ASN A 65 -3.48 -8.75 10.58
N GLU A 66 -4.11 -8.06 9.63
CA GLU A 66 -5.53 -8.24 9.32
C GLU A 66 -5.73 -8.90 7.95
N PHE A 67 -5.01 -8.44 6.91
CA PHE A 67 -5.22 -8.92 5.54
C PHE A 67 -4.46 -10.20 5.20
N LEU A 68 -3.36 -10.54 5.89
CA LEU A 68 -2.53 -11.70 5.56
C LEU A 68 -3.33 -13.02 5.44
N PRO A 69 -4.29 -13.35 6.33
CA PRO A 69 -5.12 -14.54 6.15
C PRO A 69 -5.96 -14.51 4.86
N CYS A 70 -6.40 -13.32 4.42
CA CYS A 70 -7.10 -13.14 3.15
C CYS A 70 -6.15 -13.35 1.97
N GLN A 71 -4.96 -12.73 2.02
CA GLN A 71 -3.92 -12.91 1.01
C GLN A 71 -3.57 -14.39 0.80
N VAL A 72 -3.39 -15.16 1.87
CA VAL A 72 -3.08 -16.60 1.79
C VAL A 72 -4.17 -17.38 1.05
N LYS A 73 -5.44 -17.01 1.22
CA LYS A 73 -6.56 -17.65 0.48
C LYS A 73 -6.55 -17.26 -1.00
N LEU A 74 -6.32 -15.99 -1.31
CA LEU A 74 -6.22 -15.49 -2.69
C LEU A 74 -5.04 -16.15 -3.44
N ASP A 75 -3.92 -16.36 -2.76
CA ASP A 75 -2.73 -17.00 -3.33
C ASP A 75 -2.89 -18.52 -3.52
N ALA A 76 -3.80 -19.15 -2.78
CA ALA A 76 -4.04 -20.60 -2.86
C ALA A 76 -4.79 -21.02 -4.13
N ASP A 77 -5.61 -20.12 -4.70
CA ASP A 77 -6.33 -20.33 -5.96
C ASP A 77 -6.25 -19.07 -6.84
N PRO A 78 -5.10 -18.84 -7.51
CA PRO A 78 -4.88 -17.61 -8.24
C PRO A 78 -5.75 -17.57 -9.50
N THR A 79 -6.58 -16.54 -9.62
CA THR A 79 -7.41 -16.25 -10.79
C THR A 79 -6.63 -15.52 -11.87
N GLU A 80 -7.29 -15.11 -12.96
CA GLU A 80 -6.69 -14.19 -13.93
C GLU A 80 -6.46 -12.80 -13.31
N CYS A 81 -7.39 -12.32 -12.46
CA CYS A 81 -7.29 -11.01 -11.84
C CYS A 81 -6.09 -10.91 -10.90
N THR A 82 -5.95 -11.84 -9.93
CA THR A 82 -4.83 -11.78 -8.97
C THR A 82 -3.47 -11.91 -9.65
N ARG A 83 -3.38 -12.64 -10.77
CA ARG A 83 -2.15 -12.76 -11.57
C ARG A 83 -1.83 -11.52 -12.40
N ALA A 84 -2.86 -10.84 -12.91
CA ALA A 84 -2.70 -9.67 -13.77
C ALA A 84 -2.62 -8.35 -12.97
N TRP A 85 -3.01 -8.37 -11.70
CA TRP A 85 -3.07 -7.18 -10.88
C TRP A 85 -1.66 -6.69 -10.50
N ASP A 86 -1.28 -5.56 -11.09
CA ASP A 86 -0.02 -4.86 -10.83
C ASP A 86 -0.30 -3.33 -10.74
N PRO A 87 -0.68 -2.83 -9.55
CA PRO A 87 -1.00 -1.40 -9.36
C PRO A 87 0.24 -0.50 -9.37
N PHE A 88 1.44 -1.08 -9.24
CA PHE A 88 2.71 -0.37 -9.14
C PHE A 88 3.77 -1.04 -10.04
N PRO A 89 3.60 -0.94 -11.37
CA PRO A 89 4.47 -1.62 -12.32
C PRO A 89 5.92 -1.17 -12.19
N LYS A 90 6.85 -2.10 -12.41
CA LYS A 90 8.29 -1.81 -12.38
C LYS A 90 8.67 -0.78 -13.44
N GLU A 91 9.66 0.05 -13.11
CA GLU A 91 10.16 1.07 -14.01
C GLU A 91 10.72 0.49 -15.31
N ILE A 92 10.25 1.02 -16.45
CA ILE A 92 10.71 0.69 -17.79
C ILE A 92 11.55 1.87 -18.31
N LYS A 93 12.74 1.58 -18.86
CA LYS A 93 13.68 2.62 -19.36
C LYS A 93 13.08 3.51 -20.44
N ASP A 94 12.24 2.96 -21.30
CA ASP A 94 11.51 3.73 -22.30
C ASP A 94 10.39 4.53 -21.63
N LYS A 95 10.54 5.85 -21.59
CA LYS A 95 9.60 6.76 -20.93
C LYS A 95 8.20 6.75 -21.55
N LYS A 96 8.09 6.52 -22.86
CA LYS A 96 6.79 6.49 -23.53
C LYS A 96 6.04 5.22 -23.14
N VAL A 97 6.75 4.09 -23.20
CA VAL A 97 6.19 2.79 -22.76
C VAL A 97 5.84 2.84 -21.27
N MET A 98 6.71 3.38 -20.43
CA MET A 98 6.45 3.52 -19.00
C MET A 98 5.20 4.35 -18.73
N LYS A 99 5.00 5.46 -19.48
CA LYS A 99 3.79 6.27 -19.36
C LYS A 99 2.53 5.48 -19.71
N GLU A 100 2.53 4.75 -20.83
CA GLU A 100 1.38 3.94 -21.25
C GLU A 100 1.05 2.83 -20.23
N VAL A 101 2.08 2.18 -19.68
CA VAL A 101 1.94 1.17 -18.62
C VAL A 101 1.39 1.78 -17.33
N GLN A 102 1.91 2.95 -16.91
CA GLN A 102 1.44 3.64 -15.72
C GLN A 102 -0.02 4.10 -15.88
N ASP A 103 -0.38 4.69 -17.03
CA ASP A 103 -1.74 5.13 -17.33
C ASP A 103 -2.73 3.95 -17.29
N TYR A 104 -2.33 2.78 -17.83
CA TYR A 104 -3.12 1.56 -17.75
C TYR A 104 -3.28 1.06 -16.30
N ALA A 105 -2.19 1.01 -15.53
CA ALA A 105 -2.22 0.58 -14.13
C ALA A 105 -3.11 1.50 -13.29
N CYS A 106 -3.02 2.83 -13.47
CA CYS A 106 -3.85 3.78 -12.74
C CYS A 106 -5.33 3.69 -13.09
N LYS A 107 -5.66 3.45 -14.37
CA LYS A 107 -7.04 3.23 -14.80
C LYS A 107 -7.62 1.92 -14.23
N ASN A 108 -6.78 0.90 -14.05
CA ASN A 108 -7.17 -0.42 -13.56
C ASN A 108 -6.54 -0.69 -12.18
N TYR A 109 -6.51 0.32 -11.31
CA TYR A 109 -5.74 0.27 -10.07
C TYR A 109 -6.12 -0.89 -9.15
N PHE A 110 -7.39 -1.28 -9.17
CA PHE A 110 -7.92 -2.45 -8.45
C PHE A 110 -8.25 -3.62 -9.40
N GLY A 111 -7.48 -3.74 -10.47
CA GLY A 111 -7.69 -4.72 -11.52
C GLY A 111 -8.68 -4.23 -12.59
N LYS A 112 -8.62 -4.91 -13.75
CA LYS A 112 -9.55 -4.65 -14.85
C LYS A 112 -10.98 -4.90 -14.37
N ASP A 113 -11.89 -3.99 -14.72
CA ASP A 113 -13.31 -4.06 -14.32
C ASP A 113 -13.50 -4.14 -12.79
N ASN A 114 -12.51 -3.66 -12.01
CA ASN A 114 -12.50 -3.69 -10.54
C ASN A 114 -12.48 -5.12 -9.94
N CYS A 115 -11.95 -6.11 -10.68
CA CYS A 115 -12.02 -7.52 -10.30
C CYS A 115 -11.44 -7.83 -8.90
N MET A 116 -10.44 -7.08 -8.40
CA MET A 116 -9.90 -7.31 -7.04
C MET A 116 -10.95 -7.08 -5.96
N LYS A 117 -11.88 -6.16 -6.18
CA LYS A 117 -13.00 -5.93 -5.26
C LYS A 117 -13.83 -7.20 -5.11
N ASP A 118 -14.25 -7.76 -6.24
CA ASP A 118 -15.15 -8.90 -6.26
C ASP A 118 -14.47 -10.14 -5.69
N GLU A 119 -13.19 -10.35 -6.03
CA GLU A 119 -12.41 -11.48 -5.50
C GLU A 119 -12.17 -11.40 -4.00
N ILE A 120 -11.78 -10.23 -3.48
CA ILE A 120 -11.58 -10.04 -2.03
C ILE A 120 -12.91 -10.23 -1.29
N ILE A 121 -14.01 -9.71 -1.82
CA ILE A 121 -15.34 -9.88 -1.20
C ILE A 121 -15.75 -11.35 -1.19
N GLN A 122 -15.52 -12.08 -2.28
CA GLN A 122 -15.92 -13.47 -2.42
C GLN A 122 -15.08 -14.41 -1.54
N VAL A 123 -13.75 -14.21 -1.50
CA VAL A 123 -12.81 -15.09 -0.79
C VAL A 123 -12.73 -14.77 0.70
N CYS A 124 -12.94 -13.50 1.04
CA CYS A 124 -12.79 -12.98 2.39
C CYS A 124 -14.11 -12.36 2.83
N ASP A 125 -14.28 -11.04 2.67
CA ASP A 125 -15.51 -10.32 2.96
C ASP A 125 -15.42 -8.85 2.51
N VAL A 126 -16.54 -8.13 2.68
CA VAL A 126 -16.68 -6.71 2.35
C VAL A 126 -15.79 -5.80 3.21
N ASP A 127 -15.50 -6.17 4.45
CA ASP A 127 -14.68 -5.34 5.34
C ASP A 127 -13.19 -5.46 5.00
N MET A 128 -12.73 -6.65 4.61
CA MET A 128 -11.40 -6.86 4.04
C MET A 128 -11.21 -6.05 2.77
N TRP A 129 -12.21 -5.97 1.89
CA TRP A 129 -12.14 -5.08 0.73
C TRP A 129 -12.02 -3.60 1.12
N LYS A 130 -12.85 -3.12 2.05
CA LYS A 130 -12.77 -1.72 2.51
C LYS A 130 -11.38 -1.40 3.09
N GLY A 131 -10.85 -2.31 3.90
CA GLY A 131 -9.50 -2.18 4.47
C GLY A 131 -8.43 -2.19 3.39
N PHE A 132 -8.47 -3.15 2.48
CA PHE A 132 -7.54 -3.26 1.35
C PHE A 132 -7.54 -1.99 0.50
N ARG A 133 -8.73 -1.54 0.06
CA ARG A 133 -8.90 -0.33 -0.74
C ARG A 133 -8.35 0.90 -0.01
N LYS A 134 -8.70 1.09 1.26
CA LYS A 134 -8.23 2.22 2.07
C LYS A 134 -6.70 2.26 2.14
N HIS A 135 -6.07 1.14 2.50
CA HIS A 135 -4.64 1.09 2.74
C HIS A 135 -3.83 1.09 1.43
N HIS A 136 -4.35 0.55 0.33
CA HIS A 136 -3.71 0.73 -0.99
C HIS A 136 -3.77 2.18 -1.48
N LEU A 137 -4.89 2.88 -1.31
CA LEU A 137 -4.96 4.30 -1.65
C LEU A 137 -4.00 5.13 -0.79
N ALA A 138 -3.82 4.77 0.49
CA ALA A 138 -2.79 5.40 1.33
C ALA A 138 -1.38 5.16 0.78
N LEU A 139 -1.05 3.93 0.35
CA LEU A 139 0.22 3.62 -0.32
C LEU A 139 0.38 4.44 -1.62
N ASN A 140 -0.68 4.62 -2.41
CA ASN A 140 -0.64 5.48 -3.58
C ASN A 140 -0.34 6.95 -3.22
N THR A 141 -0.92 7.49 -2.16
CA THR A 141 -0.60 8.85 -1.68
C THR A 141 0.88 9.00 -1.32
N ILE A 142 1.51 7.93 -0.82
CA ILE A 142 2.93 7.92 -0.44
C ILE A 142 3.83 7.81 -1.68
N ILE A 143 3.49 6.91 -2.60
CA ILE A 143 4.29 6.63 -3.80
C ILE A 143 4.10 7.72 -4.87
N GLY A 144 2.90 8.31 -4.95
CA GLY A 144 2.53 9.26 -6.00
C GLY A 144 2.42 8.63 -7.38
N ALA A 145 2.13 7.33 -7.45
CA ALA A 145 2.09 6.57 -8.72
C ALA A 145 0.90 6.98 -9.61
N CYS A 146 -0.25 7.23 -8.99
CA CYS A 146 -1.49 7.59 -9.67
C CYS A 146 -2.11 8.84 -9.05
N ASP A 147 -2.69 9.70 -9.89
CA ASP A 147 -3.44 10.86 -9.43
C ASP A 147 -4.94 10.52 -9.34
N PHE A 148 -5.46 10.53 -8.11
CA PHE A 148 -6.88 10.29 -7.82
C PHE A 148 -7.60 11.55 -7.31
N SER A 149 -7.02 12.74 -7.51
CA SER A 149 -7.54 14.02 -7.01
C SER A 149 -8.95 14.40 -7.54
N ASP A 150 -9.50 13.68 -8.51
CA ASP A 150 -10.83 13.93 -9.10
C ASP A 150 -11.98 13.08 -8.53
N GLY A 151 -11.90 12.60 -7.29
CA GLY A 151 -13.09 12.26 -6.50
C GLY A 151 -14.09 11.24 -7.09
N LYS A 152 -13.70 10.45 -8.10
CA LYS A 152 -14.49 9.32 -8.61
C LYS A 152 -13.66 8.05 -8.57
N PRO A 153 -13.85 7.21 -7.54
CA PRO A 153 -13.65 5.79 -7.76
C PRO A 153 -14.78 5.33 -8.68
N THR A 154 -14.41 4.72 -9.81
CA THR A 154 -15.31 3.74 -10.44
C THR A 154 -15.39 2.50 -9.56
#